data_AF-A0A2G6E2L6-F1
#
_entry.id   AF-A0A2G6E2L6-F1
#
_cell.length_a   1.000
_cell.length_b   1.000
_cell.length_c   1.000
_cell.angle_alpha   90.00
_cell.angle_beta   90.00
_cell.angle_gamma   90.00
#
_symmetry.space_group_name_H-M   'P 1'
#
loop_
_entity.id
_entity.type
_entity.pdbx_description
1 polymer ?
#
loop_
_entity_poly.entity_id
_entity_poly.type
_entity_poly.pdbx_seq_one_letter_code
_entity_poly.pdbx_strand_id
1 'polypeptide(L)'
;MSILLSEVDKKAGKTEPEELVENVKLDTVALRGSQKFEKLREVLEAHRGETHIVAIQDFPDPDAIASAVAHRLICLNYNIEVDIVYGGRISHQQNIALVKLLNIEMTRCTDDNFDFSPYQGSVFLDNQGKTTILTKKLEAHGIPPIIIVDHHERSTGLSAEFYDIRKIGATSTIYANYLQHGLVELDKSDAFHVRCATALMHGIRSDTNELIRASEHDLIAASFLSNYYNPNLLSEIVMQARSKKVMDIIEKALANRVIKDNYSISGIGYLRQEDRDAIAQAADFLLTEENVHTVIVYGIVVNDNQEELLSGSIRTSKLTLDADTFVKEAFGKGESGNYFGGGKQEAGGFAVPVGFLAGSYGNEYEDLKWKMFDLQVKQKIFNKIGVATTKTSSEWKETA
;
A
#
# COMPACT_ATOMS: atom_id res chain seq x y z
N MET A 1 -21.46 75.72 -28.19
CA MET A 1 -22.93 75.86 -28.15
C MET A 1 -23.49 74.48 -28.47
N SER A 2 -24.03 73.65 -27.58
CA SER A 2 -24.55 73.83 -26.23
C SER A 2 -24.31 72.55 -25.41
N ILE A 3 -24.24 72.74 -24.10
CA ILE A 3 -24.20 71.76 -23.00
C ILE A 3 -25.62 71.22 -22.74
N LEU A 4 -25.73 69.96 -22.28
CA LEU A 4 -26.66 69.40 -21.26
C LEU A 4 -26.59 67.85 -21.34
N LEU A 5 -25.86 67.09 -20.49
CA LEU A 5 -26.09 66.67 -19.09
C LEU A 5 -27.48 66.10 -18.78
N SER A 6 -27.58 64.77 -18.58
CA SER A 6 -28.27 64.13 -17.43
C SER A 6 -28.05 62.60 -17.38
N GLU A 7 -27.55 62.15 -16.23
CA GLU A 7 -27.81 60.87 -15.50
C GLU A 7 -27.33 59.54 -16.11
N VAL A 8 -26.17 59.01 -15.67
CA VAL A 8 -25.96 58.13 -14.49
C VAL A 8 -26.80 56.85 -14.57
N ASP A 9 -26.17 55.76 -15.03
CA ASP A 9 -26.53 54.43 -14.57
C ASP A 9 -25.26 53.64 -14.22
N LYS A 10 -25.11 53.37 -12.92
CA LYS A 10 -24.00 52.62 -12.34
C LYS A 10 -24.19 51.14 -12.65
N LYS A 11 -23.32 50.56 -13.47
CA LYS A 11 -22.97 49.13 -13.37
C LYS A 11 -21.52 48.98 -12.97
N ALA A 12 -21.25 49.22 -11.70
CA ALA A 12 -20.15 48.58 -10.99
C ALA A 12 -20.58 47.13 -10.75
N GLY A 13 -20.30 46.25 -11.72
CA GLY A 13 -20.41 44.82 -11.56
C GLY A 13 -19.23 44.33 -10.73
N LYS A 14 -19.50 43.98 -9.48
CA LYS A 14 -18.59 43.33 -8.55
C LYS A 14 -18.02 42.04 -9.16
N THR A 15 -16.75 42.04 -9.53
CA THR A 15 -15.93 40.82 -9.48
C THR A 15 -15.54 40.63 -8.02
N GLU A 16 -16.40 39.94 -7.29
CA GLU A 16 -16.27 39.61 -5.86
C GLU A 16 -15.51 38.25 -5.71
N PRO A 17 -15.08 37.84 -4.51
CA PRO A 17 -13.68 37.60 -4.15
C PRO A 17 -13.13 36.20 -4.46
N GLU A 18 -13.88 35.34 -5.15
CA GLU A 18 -13.51 33.92 -5.29
C GLU A 18 -12.23 33.73 -6.11
N GLU A 19 -12.07 34.40 -7.26
CA GLU A 19 -10.81 34.34 -8.06
C GLU A 19 -9.61 34.87 -7.28
N LEU A 20 -9.79 35.90 -6.45
CA LEU A 20 -8.71 36.44 -5.61
C LEU A 20 -8.36 35.49 -4.47
N VAL A 21 -9.34 34.79 -3.90
CA VAL A 21 -9.12 33.83 -2.80
C VAL A 21 -8.51 32.52 -3.31
N GLU A 22 -8.88 32.06 -4.52
CA GLU A 22 -8.29 30.88 -5.17
C GLU A 22 -6.85 31.15 -5.59
N ASN A 23 -6.58 32.28 -6.25
CA ASN A 23 -5.21 32.68 -6.63
C ASN A 23 -4.32 32.90 -5.40
N VAL A 24 -4.84 33.49 -4.32
CA VAL A 24 -4.09 33.61 -3.06
C VAL A 24 -3.82 32.25 -2.43
N LYS A 25 -4.76 31.29 -2.47
CA LYS A 25 -4.50 29.93 -1.97
C LYS A 25 -3.44 29.19 -2.79
N LEU A 26 -3.51 29.27 -4.12
CA LEU A 26 -2.54 28.69 -5.04
C LEU A 26 -1.14 29.26 -4.82
N ASP A 27 -1.03 30.60 -4.73
CA ASP A 27 0.23 31.29 -4.42
C ASP A 27 0.77 30.90 -3.04
N THR A 28 -0.10 30.77 -2.02
CA THR A 28 0.31 30.38 -0.66
C THR A 28 0.82 28.94 -0.62
N VAL A 29 0.23 28.02 -1.40
CA VAL A 29 0.67 26.62 -1.48
C VAL A 29 1.95 26.49 -2.29
N ALA A 30 2.10 27.23 -3.40
CA ALA A 30 3.35 27.32 -4.15
C ALA A 30 4.49 27.90 -3.28
N LEU A 31 4.22 28.96 -2.50
CA LEU A 31 5.16 29.55 -1.54
C LEU A 31 5.54 28.58 -0.42
N ARG A 32 4.60 27.80 0.12
CA ARG A 32 4.89 26.75 1.13
C ARG A 32 5.68 25.59 0.53
N GLY A 33 5.38 25.20 -0.71
CA GLY A 33 6.14 24.20 -1.47
C GLY A 33 7.60 24.65 -1.64
N SER A 34 7.81 25.91 -2.03
CA SER A 34 9.13 26.54 -2.13
C SER A 34 9.89 26.57 -0.80
N GLN A 35 9.24 26.85 0.33
CA GLN A 35 9.89 26.82 1.65
C GLN A 35 10.33 25.41 2.08
N LYS A 36 9.49 24.39 1.82
CA LYS A 36 9.82 22.99 2.12
C LYS A 36 10.95 22.47 1.23
N PHE A 37 10.92 22.85 -0.03
CA PHE A 37 11.99 22.59 -0.99
C PHE A 37 13.34 23.14 -0.51
N GLU A 38 13.39 24.42 -0.11
CA GLU A 38 14.64 25.03 0.38
C GLU A 38 15.14 24.37 1.66
N LYS A 39 14.23 24.05 2.58
CA LYS A 39 14.60 23.36 3.82
C LYS A 39 15.12 21.95 3.59
N LEU A 40 14.53 21.20 2.64
CA LEU A 40 15.03 19.88 2.26
C LEU A 40 16.43 19.99 1.64
N ARG A 41 16.65 20.98 0.77
CA ARG A 41 17.97 21.27 0.19
C ARG A 41 19.01 21.57 1.26
N GLU A 42 18.70 22.42 2.24
CA GLU A 42 19.59 22.72 3.36
C GLU A 42 20.00 21.47 4.15
N VAL A 43 19.04 20.58 4.41
CA VAL A 43 19.30 19.33 5.16
C VAL A 43 20.16 18.38 4.35
N LEU A 44 19.85 18.19 3.05
CA LEU A 44 20.67 17.36 2.18
C LEU A 44 22.10 17.89 2.02
N GLU A 45 22.29 19.21 1.96
CA GLU A 45 23.63 19.81 1.96
C GLU A 45 24.39 19.57 3.28
N ALA A 46 23.71 19.63 4.41
CA ALA A 46 24.33 19.39 5.72
C ALA A 46 24.84 17.95 5.88
N HIS A 47 24.24 17.00 5.18
CA HIS A 47 24.59 15.58 5.18
C HIS A 47 25.35 15.13 3.92
N ARG A 48 25.88 16.07 3.12
CA ARG A 48 26.61 15.75 1.88
C ARG A 48 27.75 14.75 2.13
N GLY A 49 27.80 13.69 1.32
CA GLY A 49 28.83 12.66 1.41
C GLY A 49 28.54 11.51 2.39
N GLU A 50 27.40 11.53 3.09
CA GLU A 50 26.98 10.46 3.99
C GLU A 50 26.33 9.28 3.24
N THR A 51 26.09 8.20 3.98
CA THR A 51 25.30 7.04 3.55
C THR A 51 24.06 6.92 4.44
N HIS A 52 22.87 6.90 3.83
CA HIS A 52 21.58 6.86 4.54
C HIS A 52 20.78 5.60 4.22
N ILE A 53 19.99 5.14 5.20
CA ILE A 53 18.92 4.14 4.98
C ILE A 53 17.61 4.86 4.66
N VAL A 54 16.99 4.54 3.54
CA VAL A 54 15.57 4.84 3.32
C VAL A 54 14.73 3.67 3.82
N ALA A 55 14.11 3.84 4.98
CA ALA A 55 13.23 2.87 5.61
C ALA A 55 11.79 3.04 5.12
N ILE A 56 11.34 2.11 4.28
CA ILE A 56 9.94 2.00 3.85
C ILE A 56 9.19 0.96 4.69
N GLN A 57 7.86 0.94 4.55
CA GLN A 57 6.98 -0.03 5.22
C GLN A 57 7.39 -1.49 4.94
N ASP A 58 7.09 -2.39 5.87
CA ASP A 58 7.48 -3.81 5.77
C ASP A 58 6.91 -4.49 4.53
N PHE A 59 5.70 -4.12 4.12
CA PHE A 59 5.02 -4.63 2.93
C PHE A 59 4.83 -3.47 1.95
N PRO A 60 5.88 -3.11 1.19
CA PRO A 60 5.89 -1.87 0.42
C PRO A 60 4.87 -1.88 -0.73
N ASP A 61 4.09 -0.81 -0.79
CA ASP A 61 3.20 -0.46 -1.90
C ASP A 61 3.91 0.44 -2.93
N PRO A 62 3.28 0.72 -4.09
CA PRO A 62 3.90 1.53 -5.12
C PRO A 62 4.34 2.93 -4.66
N ASP A 63 3.63 3.56 -3.73
CA ASP A 63 3.91 4.93 -3.31
C ASP A 63 5.21 5.02 -2.49
N ALA A 64 5.37 4.13 -1.52
CA ALA A 64 6.59 4.02 -0.74
C ALA A 64 7.81 3.70 -1.62
N ILE A 65 7.66 2.76 -2.56
CA ILE A 65 8.73 2.34 -3.48
C ILE A 65 9.14 3.51 -4.39
N ALA A 66 8.17 4.18 -5.00
CA ALA A 66 8.41 5.27 -5.92
C ALA A 66 9.06 6.47 -5.23
N SER A 67 8.56 6.84 -4.04
CA SER A 67 9.12 7.91 -3.22
C SER A 67 10.57 7.63 -2.83
N ALA A 68 10.91 6.38 -2.48
CA ALA A 68 12.28 5.97 -2.16
C ALA A 68 13.24 6.09 -3.35
N VAL A 69 12.81 5.69 -4.54
CA VAL A 69 13.60 5.86 -5.77
C VAL A 69 13.84 7.33 -6.08
N ALA A 70 12.80 8.16 -5.97
CA ALA A 70 12.92 9.59 -6.18
C ALA A 70 13.83 10.26 -5.15
N HIS A 71 13.78 9.83 -3.90
CA HIS A 71 14.71 10.31 -2.87
C HIS A 71 16.16 9.94 -3.18
N ARG A 72 16.42 8.68 -3.56
CA ARG A 72 17.75 8.24 -4.00
C ARG A 72 18.25 9.10 -5.17
N LEU A 73 17.40 9.36 -6.17
CA LEU A 73 17.74 10.23 -7.30
C LEU A 73 18.15 11.64 -6.85
N ILE A 74 17.40 12.25 -5.92
CA ILE A 74 17.73 13.56 -5.36
C ILE A 74 19.06 13.53 -4.61
N CYS A 75 19.29 12.51 -3.77
CA CYS A 75 20.49 12.36 -2.96
C CYS A 75 21.79 12.26 -3.77
N LEU A 76 21.75 11.75 -5.00
CA LEU A 76 22.92 11.69 -5.90
C LEU A 76 23.55 13.07 -6.14
N ASN A 77 22.75 14.14 -6.23
CA ASN A 77 23.25 15.52 -6.39
C ASN A 77 24.01 16.04 -5.15
N TYR A 78 23.82 15.38 -4.01
CA TYR A 78 24.45 15.70 -2.73
C TYR A 78 25.52 14.68 -2.34
N ASN A 79 25.92 13.79 -3.26
CA ASN A 79 26.86 12.69 -2.97
C ASN A 79 26.44 11.85 -1.75
N ILE A 80 25.13 11.74 -1.49
CA ILE A 80 24.59 10.90 -0.43
C ILE A 80 24.26 9.55 -1.04
N GLU A 81 24.92 8.51 -0.54
CA GLU A 81 24.59 7.13 -0.91
C GLU A 81 23.34 6.68 -0.15
N VAL A 82 22.43 6.00 -0.84
CA VAL A 82 21.12 5.63 -0.28
C VAL A 82 20.81 4.17 -0.56
N ASP A 83 20.59 3.42 0.51
CA ASP A 83 20.02 2.07 0.43
C ASP A 83 18.55 2.08 0.82
N ILE A 84 17.70 1.54 -0.05
CA ILE A 84 16.27 1.39 0.19
C ILE A 84 16.04 0.07 0.92
N VAL A 85 15.45 0.11 2.12
CA VAL A 85 15.37 -1.05 3.02
C VAL A 85 13.93 -1.29 3.50
N TYR A 86 13.51 -2.55 3.56
CA TYR A 86 12.19 -3.00 4.06
C TYR A 86 12.29 -4.32 4.83
N GLY A 87 11.38 -4.60 5.77
CA GLY A 87 11.44 -5.82 6.61
C GLY A 87 10.63 -7.03 6.11
N GLY A 88 9.44 -6.78 5.58
CA GLY A 88 8.49 -7.82 5.15
C GLY A 88 8.78 -8.35 3.75
N ARG A 89 7.76 -8.47 2.89
CA ARG A 89 7.92 -9.04 1.54
C ARG A 89 7.12 -8.27 0.50
N ILE A 90 7.63 -8.22 -0.72
CA ILE A 90 6.89 -7.73 -1.89
C ILE A 90 6.11 -8.91 -2.46
N SER A 91 4.79 -8.91 -2.28
CA SER A 91 3.92 -10.04 -2.67
C SER A 91 2.94 -9.69 -3.79
N HIS A 92 2.48 -8.45 -3.83
CA HIS A 92 1.58 -8.00 -4.89
C HIS A 92 2.30 -8.00 -6.25
N GLN A 93 1.71 -8.63 -7.27
CA GLN A 93 2.37 -8.84 -8.57
C GLN A 93 2.73 -7.53 -9.26
N GLN A 94 1.87 -6.51 -9.17
CA GLN A 94 2.20 -5.18 -9.72
C GLN A 94 3.42 -4.57 -9.01
N ASN A 95 3.59 -4.77 -7.71
CA ASN A 95 4.73 -4.22 -6.96
C ASN A 95 6.02 -4.99 -7.28
N ILE A 96 5.92 -6.31 -7.47
CA ILE A 96 7.05 -7.13 -7.95
C ILE A 96 7.47 -6.67 -9.35
N ALA A 97 6.51 -6.43 -10.23
CA ALA A 97 6.76 -5.93 -11.58
C ALA A 97 7.36 -4.52 -11.55
N LEU A 98 6.84 -3.62 -10.71
CA LEU A 98 7.39 -2.29 -10.49
C LEU A 98 8.89 -2.36 -10.17
N VAL A 99 9.27 -3.18 -9.18
CA VAL A 99 10.67 -3.32 -8.77
C VAL A 99 11.53 -3.94 -9.87
N LYS A 100 11.05 -5.02 -10.51
CA LYS A 100 11.83 -5.74 -11.53
C LYS A 100 11.98 -4.96 -12.83
N LEU A 101 10.88 -4.45 -13.38
CA LEU A 101 10.85 -3.76 -14.67
C LEU A 101 11.53 -2.39 -14.61
N LEU A 102 11.49 -1.72 -13.44
CA LEU A 102 12.22 -0.48 -13.22
C LEU A 102 13.66 -0.69 -12.67
N ASN A 103 14.10 -1.94 -12.53
CA ASN A 103 15.41 -2.31 -11.98
C ASN A 103 15.73 -1.54 -10.68
N ILE A 104 14.79 -1.56 -9.74
CA ILE A 104 14.92 -0.87 -8.46
C ILE A 104 15.68 -1.78 -7.50
N GLU A 105 16.82 -1.30 -7.03
CA GLU A 105 17.61 -1.97 -6.01
C GLU A 105 17.05 -1.62 -4.62
N MET A 106 16.66 -2.66 -3.88
CA MET A 106 16.16 -2.53 -2.53
C MET A 106 16.47 -3.79 -1.73
N THR A 107 16.87 -3.59 -0.48
CA THR A 107 17.39 -4.64 0.38
C THR A 107 16.34 -5.02 1.41
N ARG A 108 16.03 -6.31 1.46
CA ARG A 108 15.19 -6.86 2.52
C ARG A 108 16.03 -7.03 3.79
N CYS A 109 15.70 -6.31 4.85
CA CYS A 109 16.30 -6.52 6.16
C CYS A 109 15.63 -7.72 6.84
N THR A 110 16.32 -8.86 6.81
CA THR A 110 16.01 -10.01 7.68
C THR A 110 16.75 -9.85 9.01
N ASP A 111 16.28 -10.50 10.08
CA ASP A 111 16.76 -10.25 11.44
C ASP A 111 18.25 -10.54 11.67
N ASP A 112 18.87 -11.42 10.89
CA ASP A 112 20.14 -12.03 11.31
C ASP A 112 21.41 -11.47 10.63
N ASN A 113 21.34 -10.70 9.53
CA ASN A 113 22.53 -10.42 8.70
C ASN A 113 22.64 -9.00 8.10
N PHE A 114 21.81 -8.04 8.50
CA PHE A 114 21.89 -6.69 7.94
C PHE A 114 22.97 -5.87 8.65
N ASP A 115 23.99 -5.41 7.91
CA ASP A 115 25.05 -4.56 8.45
C ASP A 115 24.60 -3.09 8.50
N PHE A 116 24.41 -2.57 9.71
CA PHE A 116 24.01 -1.18 9.95
C PHE A 116 25.20 -0.21 10.07
N SER A 117 26.44 -0.72 10.16
CA SER A 117 27.62 0.10 10.40
C SER A 117 27.93 1.18 9.35
N PRO A 118 27.58 1.03 8.06
CA PRO A 118 27.88 2.05 7.05
C PRO A 118 27.04 3.32 7.16
N TYR A 119 25.91 3.31 7.89
CA TYR A 119 24.90 4.35 7.78
C TYR A 119 25.00 5.43 8.86
N GLN A 120 24.93 6.70 8.45
CA GLN A 120 24.97 7.86 9.35
C GLN A 120 23.58 8.41 9.68
N GLY A 121 22.56 8.03 8.90
CA GLY A 121 21.21 8.53 9.09
C GLY A 121 20.14 7.68 8.42
N SER A 122 18.89 7.98 8.75
CA SER A 122 17.73 7.27 8.24
C SER A 122 16.63 8.22 7.75
N VAL A 123 15.90 7.77 6.75
CA VAL A 123 14.86 8.51 6.05
C VAL A 123 13.60 7.65 6.00
N PHE A 124 12.46 8.19 6.41
CA PHE A 124 11.18 7.46 6.44
C PHE A 124 10.22 8.08 5.43
N LEU A 125 9.82 7.29 4.44
CA LEU A 125 9.00 7.72 3.31
C LEU A 125 7.71 6.92 3.26
N ASP A 126 6.60 7.62 3.07
CA ASP A 126 5.24 7.04 3.12
C ASP A 126 4.96 6.30 4.44
N ASN A 127 5.71 6.68 5.48
CA ASN A 127 5.53 6.19 6.83
C ASN A 127 6.22 7.08 7.85
N GLN A 128 5.75 7.00 9.09
CA GLN A 128 6.28 7.75 10.24
C GLN A 128 6.84 6.79 11.31
N GLY A 129 7.45 5.68 10.89
CA GLY A 129 8.13 4.72 11.78
C GLY A 129 7.25 3.66 12.45
N LYS A 130 5.96 3.56 12.10
CA LYS A 130 5.01 2.60 12.72
C LYS A 130 4.73 1.36 11.88
N THR A 131 4.98 1.41 10.58
CA THR A 131 4.65 0.35 9.61
C THR A 131 5.89 -0.43 9.16
N THR A 132 7.02 -0.23 9.83
CA THR A 132 8.30 -0.86 9.53
C THR A 132 8.97 -1.39 10.80
N ILE A 133 9.56 -2.58 10.74
CA ILE A 133 10.40 -3.11 11.83
C ILE A 133 11.70 -2.31 12.00
N LEU A 134 12.10 -1.57 10.96
CA LEU A 134 13.39 -0.89 10.90
C LEU A 134 13.53 0.19 11.96
N THR A 135 12.45 0.86 12.37
CA THR A 135 12.50 1.96 13.35
C THR A 135 13.25 1.56 14.62
N LYS A 136 12.90 0.40 15.20
CA LYS A 136 13.54 -0.10 16.42
C LYS A 136 14.98 -0.54 16.18
N LYS A 137 15.27 -1.09 15.00
CA LYS A 137 16.62 -1.53 14.63
C LYS A 137 17.57 -0.35 14.45
N LEU A 138 17.12 0.69 13.75
CA LEU A 138 17.87 1.92 13.53
C LEU A 138 18.15 2.61 14.87
N GLU A 139 17.16 2.72 15.75
CA GLU A 139 17.32 3.25 17.10
C GLU A 139 18.35 2.44 17.91
N ALA A 140 18.26 1.11 17.89
CA ALA A 140 19.20 0.24 18.60
C ALA A 140 20.66 0.36 18.11
N HIS A 141 20.86 0.76 16.85
CA HIS A 141 22.18 1.02 16.26
C HIS A 141 22.59 2.50 16.32
N GLY A 142 21.78 3.36 16.95
CA GLY A 142 22.08 4.79 17.08
C GLY A 142 22.02 5.57 15.76
N ILE A 143 21.31 5.07 14.76
CA ILE A 143 21.15 5.74 13.46
C ILE A 143 19.97 6.71 13.56
N PRO A 144 20.19 8.04 13.53
CA PRO A 144 19.13 9.03 13.73
C PRO A 144 18.20 9.15 12.51
N PRO A 145 16.91 9.46 12.71
CA PRO A 145 16.03 9.91 11.63
C PRO A 145 16.41 11.33 11.18
N ILE A 146 16.67 11.53 9.89
CA ILE A 146 16.99 12.83 9.30
C ILE A 146 15.75 13.41 8.60
N ILE A 147 15.07 12.61 7.78
CA ILE A 147 13.96 13.06 6.93
C ILE A 147 12.74 12.17 7.15
N ILE A 148 11.57 12.80 7.28
CA ILE A 148 10.26 12.13 7.25
C ILE A 148 9.38 12.83 6.23
N VAL A 149 8.92 12.09 5.20
CA VAL A 149 7.99 12.58 4.18
C VAL A 149 6.82 11.62 4.08
N ASP A 150 5.61 12.12 4.31
CA ASP A 150 4.41 11.29 4.37
C ASP A 150 3.17 12.10 3.99
N HIS A 151 2.15 11.44 3.42
CA HIS A 151 0.87 12.06 3.11
C HIS A 151 -0.25 11.71 4.11
N HIS A 152 0.00 10.75 5.01
CA HIS A 152 -0.93 10.35 6.05
C HIS A 152 -1.06 11.39 7.19
N GLU A 153 -2.04 11.19 8.07
CA GLU A 153 -2.20 12.04 9.26
C GLU A 153 -0.94 11.98 10.15
N ARG A 154 -0.57 13.14 10.68
CA ARG A 154 0.64 13.25 11.49
C ARG A 154 0.51 12.36 12.73
N SER A 155 1.53 11.53 12.92
CA SER A 155 1.65 10.63 14.05
C SER A 155 2.80 11.07 14.96
N THR A 156 2.68 10.76 16.24
CA THR A 156 3.77 10.97 17.22
C THR A 156 4.62 9.72 17.34
N GLY A 157 5.91 9.89 17.63
CA GLY A 157 6.81 8.78 18.01
C GLY A 157 8.20 8.80 17.40
N LEU A 158 8.44 9.60 16.36
CA LEU A 158 9.74 9.69 15.70
C LEU A 158 10.15 11.15 15.53
N SER A 159 11.39 11.49 15.91
CA SER A 159 11.94 12.83 15.76
C SER A 159 12.96 12.88 14.63
N ALA A 160 12.76 13.77 13.64
CA ALA A 160 13.66 14.01 12.52
C ALA A 160 14.03 15.49 12.36
N GLU A 161 15.10 15.77 11.62
CA GLU A 161 15.56 17.13 11.31
C GLU A 161 14.63 17.84 10.31
N PHE A 162 14.08 17.08 9.37
CA PHE A 162 13.13 17.55 8.38
C PHE A 162 11.84 16.73 8.38
N TYR A 163 10.72 17.44 8.29
CA TYR A 163 9.40 16.86 8.08
C TYR A 163 8.72 17.53 6.91
N ASP A 164 8.13 16.73 6.03
CA ASP A 164 7.12 17.19 5.10
C ASP A 164 5.92 16.25 5.12
N ILE A 165 4.94 16.60 5.96
CA ILE A 165 3.71 15.83 6.15
C ILE A 165 2.55 16.67 5.64
N ARG A 166 1.92 16.23 4.55
CA ARG A 166 0.86 16.99 3.85
C ARG A 166 -0.33 16.09 3.54
N LYS A 167 -1.55 16.54 3.80
CA LYS A 167 -2.76 15.80 3.45
C LYS A 167 -3.05 15.91 1.94
N ILE A 168 -2.33 15.13 1.14
CA ILE A 168 -2.47 15.03 -0.33
C ILE A 168 -2.62 13.57 -0.77
N GLY A 169 -2.79 13.32 -2.07
CA GLY A 169 -3.13 11.99 -2.58
C GLY A 169 -2.06 10.92 -2.39
N ALA A 170 -0.77 11.30 -2.45
CA ALA A 170 0.36 10.36 -2.33
C ALA A 170 1.65 11.06 -1.87
N THR A 171 2.55 10.32 -1.24
CA THR A 171 3.94 10.74 -0.97
C THR A 171 4.70 10.97 -2.28
N SER A 172 4.41 10.20 -3.32
CA SER A 172 4.94 10.39 -4.68
C SER A 172 4.58 11.76 -5.26
N THR A 173 3.42 12.32 -4.89
CA THR A 173 3.05 13.69 -5.28
C THR A 173 3.98 14.72 -4.63
N ILE A 174 4.40 14.50 -3.38
CA ILE A 174 5.37 15.36 -2.68
C ILE A 174 6.73 15.29 -3.40
N TYR A 175 7.19 14.09 -3.75
CA TYR A 175 8.46 13.93 -4.47
C TYR A 175 8.43 14.50 -5.88
N ALA A 176 7.34 14.31 -6.62
CA ALA A 176 7.16 14.94 -7.92
C ALA A 176 7.21 16.48 -7.81
N ASN A 177 6.63 17.03 -6.74
CA ASN A 177 6.72 18.47 -6.45
C ASN A 177 8.16 18.92 -6.20
N TYR A 178 8.98 18.16 -5.46
CA TYR A 178 10.40 18.47 -5.28
C TYR A 178 11.19 18.49 -6.60
N LEU A 179 10.94 17.52 -7.48
CA LEU A 179 11.56 17.46 -8.80
C LEU A 179 11.11 18.64 -9.68
N GLN A 180 9.82 18.98 -9.66
CA GLN A 180 9.27 20.12 -10.39
C GLN A 180 9.88 21.46 -9.94
N HIS A 181 10.27 21.59 -8.67
CA HIS A 181 10.94 22.78 -8.13
C HIS A 181 12.46 22.79 -8.36
N GLY A 182 13.02 21.75 -8.99
CA GLY A 182 14.39 21.76 -9.47
C GLY A 182 15.44 21.19 -8.52
N LEU A 183 15.08 20.27 -7.61
CA LEU A 183 16.12 19.53 -6.84
C LEU A 183 16.95 18.66 -7.78
N VAL A 184 16.32 18.17 -8.84
CA VAL A 184 16.93 17.46 -9.97
C VAL A 184 16.19 17.89 -11.22
N GLU A 185 16.93 18.28 -12.25
CA GLU A 185 16.37 18.47 -13.59
C GLU A 185 16.25 17.11 -14.27
N LEU A 186 15.01 16.67 -14.54
CA LEU A 186 14.78 15.40 -15.20
C LEU A 186 15.17 15.46 -16.68
N ASP A 187 15.76 14.39 -17.17
CA ASP A 187 16.18 14.22 -18.56
C ASP A 187 15.53 12.97 -19.13
N LYS A 188 14.84 13.10 -20.27
CA LYS A 188 14.20 11.97 -20.96
C LYS A 188 15.22 11.02 -21.59
N SER A 189 16.45 11.47 -21.81
CA SER A 189 17.54 10.65 -22.34
C SER A 189 18.17 9.75 -21.27
N ASP A 190 18.03 10.12 -19.99
CA ASP A 190 18.53 9.34 -18.86
C ASP A 190 17.51 8.26 -18.46
N ALA A 191 17.93 7.00 -18.60
CA ALA A 191 17.07 5.86 -18.31
C ALA A 191 16.67 5.77 -16.81
N PHE A 192 17.52 6.21 -15.88
CA PHE A 192 17.18 6.25 -14.45
C PHE A 192 16.14 7.33 -14.17
N HIS A 193 16.25 8.50 -14.80
CA HIS A 193 15.24 9.57 -14.68
C HIS A 193 13.87 9.12 -15.21
N VAL A 194 13.82 8.47 -16.37
CA VAL A 194 12.59 7.91 -16.94
C VAL A 194 11.98 6.85 -16.03
N ARG A 195 12.79 5.94 -15.46
CA ARG A 195 12.32 4.92 -14.52
C ARG A 195 11.79 5.55 -13.22
N CYS A 196 12.49 6.55 -12.67
CA CYS A 196 12.02 7.29 -11.51
C CYS A 196 10.67 7.99 -11.78
N ALA A 197 10.53 8.68 -12.91
CA ALA A 197 9.28 9.33 -13.29
C ALA A 197 8.14 8.32 -13.50
N THR A 198 8.45 7.14 -14.05
CA THR A 198 7.50 6.03 -14.22
C THR A 198 7.06 5.46 -12.88
N ALA A 199 7.98 5.29 -11.93
CA ALA A 199 7.65 4.86 -10.57
C ALA A 199 6.72 5.87 -9.89
N LEU A 200 7.06 7.16 -9.90
CA LEU A 200 6.26 8.22 -9.29
C LEU A 200 4.86 8.31 -9.91
N MET A 201 4.75 8.20 -11.24
CA MET A 201 3.45 8.16 -11.91
C MET A 201 2.60 6.98 -11.42
N HIS A 202 3.22 5.80 -11.23
CA HIS A 202 2.53 4.64 -10.71
C HIS A 202 2.13 4.80 -9.23
N GLY A 203 3.00 5.38 -8.40
CA GLY A 203 2.73 5.68 -6.99
C GLY A 203 1.53 6.62 -6.83
N ILE A 204 1.52 7.75 -7.54
CA ILE A 204 0.37 8.67 -7.57
C ILE A 204 -0.88 7.96 -8.03
N ARG A 205 -0.83 7.21 -9.15
CA ARG A 205 -1.99 6.47 -9.67
C ARG A 205 -2.53 5.47 -8.64
N SER A 206 -1.65 4.72 -7.97
CA SER A 206 -2.03 3.69 -7.01
C SER A 206 -2.80 4.29 -5.83
N ASP A 207 -2.24 5.28 -5.17
CA ASP A 207 -2.76 5.79 -3.90
C ASP A 207 -3.96 6.72 -4.08
N THR A 208 -4.11 7.31 -5.27
CA THR A 208 -5.29 8.09 -5.65
C THR A 208 -6.40 7.24 -6.27
N ASN A 209 -6.34 5.91 -6.15
CA ASN A 209 -7.30 4.97 -6.74
C ASN A 209 -7.51 5.22 -8.25
N GLU A 210 -6.45 5.05 -9.02
CA GLU A 210 -6.44 5.29 -10.47
C GLU A 210 -6.79 6.73 -10.86
N LEU A 211 -6.33 7.69 -10.06
CA LEU A 211 -6.64 9.12 -10.18
C LEU A 211 -8.11 9.48 -9.93
N ILE A 212 -8.97 8.53 -9.57
CA ILE A 212 -10.39 8.80 -9.25
C ILE A 212 -10.50 9.70 -8.00
N ARG A 213 -9.59 9.54 -7.04
CA ARG A 213 -9.52 10.33 -5.80
C ARG A 213 -8.38 11.35 -5.84
N ALA A 214 -7.83 11.67 -7.02
CA ALA A 214 -6.74 12.63 -7.16
C ALA A 214 -7.19 14.05 -6.79
N SER A 215 -6.36 14.75 -6.01
CA SER A 215 -6.47 16.18 -5.80
C SER A 215 -5.83 16.97 -6.93
N GLU A 216 -6.00 18.29 -6.93
CA GLU A 216 -5.33 19.19 -7.87
C GLU A 216 -3.81 18.99 -7.88
N HIS A 217 -3.19 18.83 -6.70
CA HIS A 217 -1.74 18.61 -6.58
C HIS A 217 -1.30 17.32 -7.26
N ASP A 218 -2.10 16.26 -7.15
CA ASP A 218 -1.79 14.96 -7.75
C ASP A 218 -1.88 15.06 -9.28
N LEU A 219 -2.87 15.79 -9.82
CA LEU A 219 -3.03 16.02 -11.25
C LEU A 219 -1.92 16.89 -11.83
N ILE A 220 -1.49 17.94 -11.12
CA ILE A 220 -0.34 18.77 -11.52
C ILE A 220 0.95 17.94 -11.52
N ALA A 221 1.18 17.14 -10.48
CA ALA A 221 2.33 16.25 -10.40
C ALA A 221 2.32 15.21 -11.52
N ALA A 222 1.18 14.56 -11.78
CA ALA A 222 1.02 13.63 -12.89
C ALA A 222 1.27 14.32 -14.24
N SER A 223 0.75 15.54 -14.43
CA SER A 223 1.00 16.34 -15.64
C SER A 223 2.49 16.64 -15.83
N PHE A 224 3.20 17.03 -14.77
CA PHE A 224 4.66 17.22 -14.81
C PHE A 224 5.39 15.94 -15.21
N LEU A 225 5.11 14.82 -14.52
CA LEU A 225 5.72 13.51 -14.78
C LEU A 225 5.35 12.96 -16.17
N SER A 226 4.21 13.36 -16.73
CA SER A 226 3.75 12.93 -18.05
C SER A 226 4.75 13.25 -19.17
N ASN A 227 5.61 14.24 -18.93
CA ASN A 227 6.67 14.61 -19.85
C ASN A 227 7.81 13.57 -19.87
N TYR A 228 8.05 12.82 -18.80
CA TYR A 228 9.27 12.02 -18.61
C TYR A 228 9.03 10.51 -18.47
N TYR A 229 7.87 10.08 -17.98
CA TYR A 229 7.59 8.67 -17.76
C TYR A 229 7.51 7.87 -19.08
N ASN A 230 7.70 6.56 -18.97
CA ASN A 230 7.50 5.63 -20.08
C ASN A 230 6.12 4.94 -19.96
N PRO A 231 5.16 5.23 -20.85
CA PRO A 231 3.82 4.67 -20.79
C PRO A 231 3.76 3.16 -21.06
N ASN A 232 4.66 2.64 -21.91
CA ASN A 232 4.71 1.20 -22.19
C ASN A 232 5.18 0.44 -20.95
N LEU A 233 6.23 0.95 -20.29
CA LEU A 233 6.76 0.37 -19.06
C LEU A 233 5.72 0.44 -17.93
N LEU A 234 5.01 1.57 -17.79
CA LEU A 234 3.89 1.68 -16.84
C LEU A 234 2.78 0.68 -17.16
N SER A 235 2.41 0.52 -18.42
CA SER A 235 1.40 -0.44 -18.85
C SER A 235 1.81 -1.87 -18.50
N GLU A 236 3.06 -2.25 -18.75
CA GLU A 236 3.58 -3.55 -18.35
C GLU A 236 3.50 -3.75 -16.83
N ILE A 237 3.87 -2.75 -16.02
CA ILE A 237 3.78 -2.81 -14.55
C ILE A 237 2.34 -3.03 -14.08
N VAL A 238 1.39 -2.29 -14.65
CA VAL A 238 -0.02 -2.31 -14.20
C VAL A 238 -0.77 -3.55 -14.72
N MET A 239 -0.54 -3.93 -15.97
CA MET A 239 -1.28 -4.99 -16.66
C MET A 239 -0.62 -6.36 -16.48
N GLN A 240 -0.42 -6.77 -15.22
CA GLN A 240 0.14 -8.08 -14.91
C GLN A 240 -0.83 -9.20 -15.27
N ALA A 241 -0.35 -10.15 -16.07
CA ALA A 241 -1.11 -11.36 -16.39
C ALA A 241 -1.21 -12.29 -15.17
N ARG A 242 -2.37 -12.92 -15.00
CA ARG A 242 -2.57 -13.96 -13.98
C ARG A 242 -2.07 -15.30 -14.51
N SER A 243 -1.38 -16.07 -13.66
CA SER A 243 -0.97 -17.42 -14.03
C SER A 243 -2.19 -18.35 -14.17
N LYS A 244 -2.07 -19.42 -14.95
CA LYS A 244 -3.12 -20.46 -15.04
C LYS A 244 -3.52 -20.97 -13.66
N LYS A 245 -2.53 -21.17 -12.78
CA LYS A 245 -2.75 -21.64 -11.41
C LYS A 245 -3.59 -20.67 -10.58
N VAL A 246 -3.36 -19.37 -10.71
CA VAL A 246 -4.20 -18.33 -10.09
C VAL A 246 -5.62 -18.39 -10.66
N MET A 247 -5.76 -18.57 -11.98
CA MET A 247 -7.08 -18.70 -12.61
C MET A 247 -7.84 -19.92 -12.09
N ASP A 248 -7.18 -21.07 -11.94
CA ASP A 248 -7.78 -22.28 -11.36
C ASP A 248 -8.22 -22.04 -9.90
N ILE A 249 -7.49 -21.22 -9.15
CA ILE A 249 -7.84 -20.84 -7.77
C ILE A 249 -9.04 -19.88 -7.74
N ILE A 250 -9.11 -18.92 -8.67
CA ILE A 250 -10.27 -18.04 -8.84
C ILE A 250 -11.51 -18.86 -9.19
N GLU A 251 -11.38 -19.84 -10.10
CA GLU A 251 -12.47 -20.78 -10.44
C GLU A 251 -12.95 -21.54 -9.20
N LYS A 252 -12.04 -22.12 -8.42
CA LYS A 252 -12.39 -22.78 -7.16
C LYS A 252 -13.05 -21.82 -6.18
N ALA A 253 -12.55 -20.59 -6.08
CA ALA A 253 -13.09 -19.59 -5.18
C ALA A 253 -14.54 -19.23 -5.56
N LEU A 254 -14.80 -19.06 -6.85
CA LEU A 254 -16.14 -18.87 -7.41
C LEU A 254 -17.04 -20.07 -7.11
N ALA A 255 -16.60 -21.29 -7.40
CA ALA A 255 -17.40 -22.49 -7.23
C ALA A 255 -17.79 -22.75 -5.77
N ASN A 256 -16.88 -22.46 -4.82
CA ASN A 256 -17.07 -22.79 -3.41
C ASN A 256 -17.65 -21.65 -2.55
N ARG A 257 -17.84 -20.45 -3.12
CA ARG A 257 -18.28 -19.29 -2.33
C ARG A 257 -19.68 -19.48 -1.78
N VAL A 258 -19.87 -19.04 -0.55
CA VAL A 258 -21.17 -18.87 0.08
C VAL A 258 -21.41 -17.37 0.21
N ILE A 259 -22.48 -16.89 -0.42
CA ILE A 259 -22.91 -15.50 -0.29
C ILE A 259 -23.96 -15.41 0.84
N LYS A 260 -23.70 -14.54 1.81
CA LYS A 260 -24.65 -14.16 2.87
C LYS A 260 -24.67 -12.64 2.98
N ASP A 261 -25.87 -12.08 2.80
CA ASP A 261 -26.05 -10.63 2.63
C ASP A 261 -25.14 -10.09 1.52
N ASN A 262 -24.14 -9.28 1.88
CA ASN A 262 -23.13 -8.73 0.97
C ASN A 262 -21.71 -9.26 1.25
N TYR A 263 -21.61 -10.39 1.96
CA TYR A 263 -20.37 -11.12 2.21
C TYR A 263 -20.26 -12.32 1.27
N SER A 264 -19.14 -12.44 0.56
CA SER A 264 -18.75 -13.63 -0.20
C SER A 264 -17.61 -14.35 0.51
N ILE A 265 -17.87 -15.58 0.98
CA ILE A 265 -16.91 -16.34 1.80
C ILE A 265 -16.56 -17.63 1.07
N SER A 266 -15.28 -17.85 0.78
CA SER A 266 -14.84 -18.99 -0.02
C SER A 266 -13.59 -19.67 0.55
N GLY A 267 -13.71 -20.98 0.78
CA GLY A 267 -12.59 -21.86 1.07
C GLY A 267 -12.08 -22.51 -0.21
N ILE A 268 -10.78 -22.43 -0.47
CA ILE A 268 -10.15 -22.91 -1.72
C ILE A 268 -9.27 -24.16 -1.55
N GLY A 269 -9.22 -24.73 -0.33
CA GLY A 269 -8.49 -25.97 -0.04
C GLY A 269 -7.00 -25.73 0.20
N TYR A 270 -6.19 -26.69 -0.24
CA TYR A 270 -4.74 -26.66 -0.09
C TYR A 270 -4.06 -25.85 -1.20
N LEU A 271 -3.07 -25.08 -0.80
CA LEU A 271 -2.18 -24.31 -1.66
C LEU A 271 -0.73 -24.60 -1.27
N ARG A 272 0.15 -24.49 -2.25
CA ARG A 272 1.58 -24.44 -1.97
C ARG A 272 1.98 -23.01 -1.62
N GLN A 273 3.12 -22.86 -0.96
CA GLN A 273 3.61 -21.57 -0.52
C GLN A 273 3.78 -20.55 -1.66
N GLU A 274 4.22 -21.00 -2.85
CA GLU A 274 4.36 -20.15 -4.04
C GLU A 274 3.02 -19.60 -4.56
N ASP A 275 1.92 -20.31 -4.30
CA ASP A 275 0.57 -19.95 -4.74
C ASP A 275 -0.21 -19.15 -3.69
N ARG A 276 0.37 -18.86 -2.52
CA ARG A 276 -0.29 -18.16 -1.41
C ARG A 276 -0.96 -16.85 -1.84
N ASP A 277 -0.31 -16.08 -2.70
CA ASP A 277 -0.79 -14.77 -3.12
C ASP A 277 -2.01 -14.86 -4.05
N ALA A 278 -2.36 -16.05 -4.55
CA ALA A 278 -3.61 -16.30 -5.28
C ALA A 278 -4.84 -16.13 -4.39
N ILE A 279 -4.72 -16.29 -3.06
CA ILE A 279 -5.82 -16.05 -2.10
C ILE A 279 -6.29 -14.59 -2.21
N ALA A 280 -5.34 -13.64 -2.19
CA ALA A 280 -5.64 -12.23 -2.32
C ALA A 280 -6.24 -11.90 -3.69
N GLN A 281 -5.66 -12.44 -4.77
CA GLN A 281 -6.15 -12.22 -6.13
C GLN A 281 -7.57 -12.78 -6.35
N ALA A 282 -7.89 -13.91 -5.74
CA ALA A 282 -9.24 -14.45 -5.76
C ALA A 282 -10.21 -13.57 -4.97
N ALA A 283 -9.79 -13.02 -3.84
CA ALA A 283 -10.62 -12.08 -3.08
C ALA A 283 -10.89 -10.79 -3.87
N ASP A 284 -9.86 -10.22 -4.52
CA ASP A 284 -9.99 -9.05 -5.38
C ASP A 284 -10.93 -9.32 -6.56
N PHE A 285 -10.83 -10.49 -7.20
CA PHE A 285 -11.71 -10.87 -8.29
C PHE A 285 -13.17 -10.99 -7.84
N LEU A 286 -13.43 -11.71 -6.74
CA LEU A 286 -14.78 -11.89 -6.23
C LEU A 286 -15.42 -10.58 -5.73
N LEU A 287 -14.63 -9.56 -5.36
CA LEU A 287 -15.15 -8.26 -4.93
C LEU A 287 -15.78 -7.49 -6.11
N THR A 288 -15.46 -7.88 -7.35
CA THR A 288 -16.08 -7.30 -8.56
C THR A 288 -17.49 -7.83 -8.83
N GLU A 289 -17.94 -8.84 -8.09
CA GLU A 289 -19.30 -9.40 -8.21
C GLU A 289 -20.34 -8.39 -7.70
N GLU A 290 -21.41 -8.21 -8.48
CA GLU A 290 -22.49 -7.28 -8.13
C GLU A 290 -23.10 -7.61 -6.75
N ASN A 291 -23.38 -6.59 -5.95
CA ASN A 291 -23.93 -6.69 -4.59
C ASN A 291 -23.02 -7.36 -3.55
N VAL A 292 -21.81 -7.78 -3.92
CA VAL A 292 -20.76 -8.22 -2.99
C VAL A 292 -19.93 -7.02 -2.57
N HIS A 293 -19.87 -6.76 -1.27
CA HIS A 293 -19.16 -5.61 -0.71
C HIS A 293 -18.02 -6.01 0.23
N THR A 294 -18.02 -7.26 0.68
CA THR A 294 -16.94 -7.83 1.48
C THR A 294 -16.67 -9.25 1.03
N VAL A 295 -15.40 -9.58 0.82
CA VAL A 295 -14.97 -10.90 0.37
C VAL A 295 -13.95 -11.46 1.34
N ILE A 296 -14.07 -12.74 1.66
CA ILE A 296 -13.10 -13.49 2.46
C ILE A 296 -12.75 -14.78 1.71
N VAL A 297 -11.51 -14.90 1.27
CA VAL A 297 -10.98 -16.13 0.65
C VAL A 297 -9.91 -16.71 1.55
N TYR A 298 -9.91 -18.03 1.75
CA TYR A 298 -8.92 -18.70 2.60
C TYR A 298 -8.61 -20.13 2.15
N GLY A 299 -7.43 -20.61 2.55
CA GLY A 299 -6.96 -21.96 2.27
C GLY A 299 -5.85 -22.37 3.22
N ILE A 300 -5.49 -23.65 3.22
CA ILE A 300 -4.33 -24.17 3.96
C ILE A 300 -3.12 -24.05 3.04
N VAL A 301 -2.14 -23.24 3.45
CA VAL A 301 -0.89 -23.06 2.72
C VAL A 301 0.16 -23.96 3.35
N VAL A 302 0.75 -24.82 2.53
CA VAL A 302 1.83 -25.75 2.93
C VAL A 302 3.16 -25.15 2.47
N ASN A 303 4.09 -24.99 3.40
CA ASN A 303 5.45 -24.54 3.08
C ASN A 303 6.40 -25.71 2.79
N ASP A 304 7.61 -25.38 2.32
CA ASP A 304 8.62 -26.38 1.96
C ASP A 304 9.02 -27.28 3.14
N ASN A 305 8.91 -26.76 4.36
CA ASN A 305 9.17 -27.48 5.61
C ASN A 305 7.96 -28.30 6.09
N GLN A 306 6.91 -28.46 5.27
CA GLN A 306 5.66 -29.14 5.59
C GLN A 306 4.86 -28.53 6.74
N GLU A 307 5.14 -27.26 7.08
CA GLU A 307 4.31 -26.52 8.02
C GLU A 307 3.04 -26.04 7.30
N GLU A 308 1.92 -26.13 7.99
CA GLU A 308 0.61 -25.78 7.45
C GLU A 308 0.06 -24.54 8.16
N LEU A 309 -0.23 -23.51 7.36
CA LEU A 309 -0.83 -22.26 7.81
C LEU A 309 -2.17 -22.07 7.13
N LEU A 310 -3.25 -21.99 7.90
CA LEU A 310 -4.53 -21.49 7.40
C LEU A 310 -4.37 -19.99 7.10
N SER A 311 -4.26 -19.66 5.83
CA SER A 311 -4.08 -18.30 5.35
C SER A 311 -5.36 -17.79 4.71
N GLY A 312 -5.67 -16.52 4.91
CA GLY A 312 -6.81 -15.89 4.27
C GLY A 312 -6.62 -14.41 4.00
N SER A 313 -7.45 -13.90 3.10
CA SER A 313 -7.49 -12.50 2.67
C SER A 313 -8.91 -11.98 2.76
N ILE A 314 -9.07 -10.82 3.38
CA ILE A 314 -10.32 -10.05 3.38
C ILE A 314 -10.15 -8.81 2.49
N ARG A 315 -11.20 -8.51 1.72
CA ARG A 315 -11.34 -7.29 0.93
C ARG A 315 -12.72 -6.69 1.17
N THR A 316 -12.80 -5.37 1.30
CA THR A 316 -14.08 -4.69 1.53
C THR A 316 -14.13 -3.33 0.83
N SER A 317 -15.25 -3.07 0.16
CA SER A 317 -15.58 -1.73 -0.36
C SER A 317 -16.42 -0.92 0.63
N LYS A 318 -16.82 -1.51 1.78
CA LYS A 318 -17.58 -0.81 2.82
C LYS A 318 -16.67 0.07 3.67
N LEU A 319 -16.93 1.37 3.68
CA LEU A 319 -16.25 2.33 4.55
C LEU A 319 -16.47 2.06 6.05
N THR A 320 -17.60 1.47 6.42
CA THR A 320 -17.98 1.19 7.81
C THR A 320 -17.37 -0.12 8.35
N LEU A 321 -16.69 -0.90 7.52
CA LEU A 321 -16.04 -2.14 7.92
C LEU A 321 -14.54 -1.96 7.85
N ASP A 322 -13.89 -1.96 9.01
CA ASP A 322 -12.43 -1.97 9.09
C ASP A 322 -11.93 -3.43 9.01
N ALA A 323 -11.23 -3.76 7.93
CA ALA A 323 -10.77 -5.12 7.66
C ALA A 323 -9.73 -5.62 8.68
N ASP A 324 -8.85 -4.74 9.18
CA ASP A 324 -7.86 -5.06 10.21
C ASP A 324 -8.55 -5.49 11.52
N THR A 325 -9.48 -4.67 11.99
CA THR A 325 -10.27 -4.91 13.20
C THR A 325 -11.10 -6.19 13.05
N PHE A 326 -11.75 -6.36 11.90
CA PHE A 326 -12.54 -7.56 11.62
C PHE A 326 -11.70 -8.83 11.74
N VAL A 327 -10.51 -8.85 11.13
CA VAL A 327 -9.61 -10.01 11.18
C VAL A 327 -9.13 -10.28 12.60
N LYS A 328 -8.67 -9.23 13.31
CA LYS A 328 -8.20 -9.35 14.69
C LYS A 328 -9.27 -9.90 15.63
N GLU A 329 -10.51 -9.47 15.46
CA GLU A 329 -11.64 -9.93 16.27
C GLU A 329 -12.13 -11.34 15.90
N ALA A 330 -12.14 -11.69 14.61
CA ALA A 330 -12.60 -13.01 14.15
C ALA A 330 -11.61 -14.14 14.47
N PHE A 331 -10.30 -13.87 14.27
CA PHE A 331 -9.26 -14.89 14.40
C PHE A 331 -8.52 -14.84 15.74
N GLY A 332 -8.42 -13.67 16.38
CA GLY A 332 -7.85 -13.52 17.72
C GLY A 332 -6.32 -13.47 17.73
N LYS A 333 -5.74 -13.88 18.87
CA LYS A 333 -4.29 -13.85 19.15
C LYS A 333 -3.73 -15.25 19.36
N GLY A 334 -2.46 -15.42 19.00
CA GLY A 334 -1.67 -16.61 19.34
C GLY A 334 -1.12 -16.57 20.77
N GLU A 335 -0.45 -17.66 21.16
CA GLU A 335 0.11 -17.85 22.51
C GLU A 335 1.15 -16.77 22.89
N SER A 336 1.86 -16.23 21.90
CA SER A 336 2.80 -15.12 22.08
C SER A 336 2.14 -13.75 22.29
N GLY A 337 0.80 -13.68 22.26
CA GLY A 337 0.04 -12.44 22.40
C GLY A 337 -0.12 -11.62 21.12
N ASN A 338 0.49 -12.06 20.01
CA ASN A 338 0.38 -11.43 18.70
C ASN A 338 -0.93 -11.84 18.00
N TYR A 339 -1.57 -10.91 17.30
CA TYR A 339 -2.76 -11.22 16.50
C TYR A 339 -2.41 -12.15 15.33
N PHE A 340 -3.33 -13.05 14.97
CA PHE A 340 -3.17 -13.94 13.82
C PHE A 340 -3.33 -13.23 12.46
N GLY A 341 -3.63 -11.94 12.46
CA GLY A 341 -3.79 -11.17 11.24
C GLY A 341 -3.88 -9.68 11.50
N GLY A 342 -4.02 -8.94 10.40
CA GLY A 342 -4.16 -7.49 10.40
C GLY A 342 -4.29 -6.94 8.97
N GLY A 343 -4.32 -5.63 8.83
CA GLY A 343 -4.52 -4.99 7.54
C GLY A 343 -4.59 -3.46 7.57
N LYS A 344 -5.07 -2.90 6.46
CA LYS A 344 -5.58 -1.53 6.31
C LYS A 344 -7.13 -1.58 6.33
N GLN A 345 -7.79 -0.43 6.21
CA GLN A 345 -9.26 -0.33 6.28
C GLN A 345 -9.98 -1.21 5.23
N GLU A 346 -9.53 -1.19 3.96
CA GLU A 346 -10.18 -1.88 2.84
C GLU A 346 -9.67 -3.32 2.62
N ALA A 347 -8.54 -3.69 3.23
CA ALA A 347 -7.86 -4.95 2.96
C ALA A 347 -7.11 -5.48 4.18
N GLY A 348 -7.26 -6.76 4.47
CA GLY A 348 -6.54 -7.44 5.55
C GLY A 348 -6.24 -8.89 5.21
N GLY A 349 -5.46 -9.53 6.06
CA GLY A 349 -5.11 -10.94 5.93
C GLY A 349 -4.82 -11.59 7.27
N PHE A 350 -4.93 -12.92 7.31
CA PHE A 350 -4.62 -13.72 8.48
C PHE A 350 -3.81 -14.96 8.12
N ALA A 351 -3.06 -15.46 9.09
CA ALA A 351 -2.34 -16.72 9.04
C ALA A 351 -2.43 -17.39 10.43
N VAL A 352 -3.11 -18.52 10.50
CA VAL A 352 -3.29 -19.31 11.73
C VAL A 352 -2.56 -20.64 11.56
N PRO A 353 -1.63 -21.01 12.45
CA PRO A 353 -1.02 -22.34 12.42
C PRO A 353 -2.08 -23.43 12.57
N VAL A 354 -2.03 -24.44 11.69
CA VAL A 354 -2.90 -25.64 11.78
C VAL A 354 -2.63 -26.42 13.07
N GLY A 355 -1.40 -26.34 13.59
CA GLY A 355 -1.03 -26.90 14.89
C GLY A 355 -1.04 -28.42 14.90
N PHE A 356 -1.62 -29.02 15.94
CA PHE A 356 -1.62 -30.46 16.18
C PHE A 356 -2.11 -31.32 14.99
N LEU A 357 -3.00 -30.78 14.16
CA LEU A 357 -3.56 -31.50 13.02
C LEU A 357 -2.70 -31.39 11.75
N ALA A 358 -1.57 -30.70 11.79
CA ALA A 358 -0.66 -30.59 10.66
C ALA A 358 -0.09 -31.95 10.25
N GLY A 359 0.28 -32.09 8.98
CA GLY A 359 0.82 -33.31 8.39
C GLY A 359 -0.11 -33.94 7.36
N SER A 360 0.49 -34.71 6.44
CA SER A 360 -0.20 -35.48 5.42
C SER A 360 -0.20 -36.96 5.79
N TYR A 361 -1.39 -37.52 5.99
CA TYR A 361 -1.59 -38.94 6.32
C TYR A 361 -2.49 -39.63 5.29
N GLY A 362 -2.45 -39.15 4.03
CA GLY A 362 -3.29 -39.60 2.92
C GLY A 362 -4.47 -38.67 2.62
N ASN A 363 -5.05 -38.84 1.44
CA ASN A 363 -6.07 -37.92 0.90
C ASN A 363 -7.31 -37.79 1.79
N GLU A 364 -7.77 -38.89 2.41
CA GLU A 364 -8.94 -38.86 3.29
C GLU A 364 -8.72 -38.00 4.54
N TYR A 365 -7.52 -38.06 5.13
CA TYR A 365 -7.17 -37.24 6.28
C TYR A 365 -7.13 -35.75 5.90
N GLU A 366 -6.53 -35.42 4.76
CA GLU A 366 -6.48 -34.03 4.25
C GLU A 366 -7.89 -33.49 3.96
N ASP A 367 -8.76 -34.30 3.34
CA ASP A 367 -10.14 -33.92 3.05
C ASP A 367 -10.95 -33.66 4.33
N LEU A 368 -10.81 -34.51 5.35
CA LEU A 368 -11.46 -34.33 6.65
C LEU A 368 -10.91 -33.11 7.39
N LYS A 369 -9.59 -32.94 7.39
CA LYS A 369 -8.93 -31.78 7.99
C LYS A 369 -9.41 -30.49 7.33
N TRP A 370 -9.40 -30.42 6.01
CA TRP A 370 -9.89 -29.26 5.27
C TRP A 370 -11.36 -28.97 5.59
N LYS A 371 -12.24 -29.98 5.57
CA LYS A 371 -13.66 -29.80 5.92
C LYS A 371 -13.84 -29.20 7.31
N MET A 372 -13.06 -29.67 8.29
CA MET A 372 -13.11 -29.15 9.65
C MET A 372 -12.70 -27.67 9.71
N PHE A 373 -11.58 -27.29 9.08
CA PHE A 373 -11.13 -25.90 9.04
C PHE A 373 -12.11 -25.00 8.27
N ASP A 374 -12.63 -25.47 7.13
CA ASP A 374 -13.61 -24.74 6.33
C ASP A 374 -14.88 -24.43 7.13
N LEU A 375 -15.41 -25.42 7.86
CA LEU A 375 -16.55 -25.23 8.75
C LEU A 375 -16.25 -24.25 9.89
N GLN A 376 -15.08 -24.39 10.53
CA GLN A 376 -14.69 -23.53 11.65
C GLN A 376 -14.54 -22.06 11.22
N VAL A 377 -13.90 -21.81 10.08
CA VAL A 377 -13.71 -20.46 9.53
C VAL A 377 -15.05 -19.84 9.17
N LYS A 378 -15.91 -20.57 8.45
CA LYS A 378 -17.27 -20.11 8.13
C LYS A 378 -18.08 -19.77 9.38
N GLN A 379 -18.06 -20.63 10.40
CA GLN A 379 -18.76 -20.36 11.66
C GLN A 379 -18.25 -19.11 12.36
N LYS A 380 -16.92 -18.92 12.45
CA LYS A 380 -16.32 -17.71 13.03
C LYS A 380 -16.77 -16.45 12.29
N ILE A 381 -16.73 -16.48 10.96
CA ILE A 381 -17.13 -15.34 10.12
C ILE A 381 -18.63 -15.08 10.26
N PHE A 382 -19.49 -16.11 10.15
CA PHE A 382 -20.95 -15.95 10.27
C PHE A 382 -21.38 -15.39 11.62
N ASN A 383 -20.78 -15.89 12.71
CA ASN A 383 -21.02 -15.33 14.04
C ASN A 383 -20.61 -13.86 14.12
N LYS A 384 -19.50 -13.49 13.47
CA LYS A 384 -19.00 -12.11 13.46
C LYS A 384 -19.91 -11.16 12.68
N ILE A 385 -20.50 -11.61 11.57
CA ILE A 385 -21.43 -10.80 10.77
C ILE A 385 -22.88 -10.86 11.28
N GLY A 386 -23.14 -11.54 12.40
CA GLY A 386 -24.47 -11.62 13.00
C GLY A 386 -25.45 -12.54 12.28
N VAL A 387 -24.97 -13.42 11.39
CA VAL A 387 -25.79 -14.42 10.72
C VAL A 387 -25.87 -15.64 11.65
N ALA A 388 -27.07 -15.91 12.18
CA ALA A 388 -27.31 -17.13 12.95
C ALA A 388 -26.99 -18.34 12.07
N THR A 389 -26.01 -19.14 12.48
CA THR A 389 -25.78 -20.46 11.90
C THR A 389 -27.05 -21.26 12.14
N THR A 390 -27.81 -21.49 11.07
CA THR A 390 -29.02 -22.31 11.15
C THR A 390 -28.58 -23.65 11.72
N LYS A 391 -29.16 -24.05 12.86
CA LYS A 391 -28.88 -25.32 13.51
C LYS A 391 -28.95 -26.44 12.47
N THR A 392 -27.82 -27.03 12.10
CA THR A 392 -27.79 -28.34 11.46
C THR A 392 -28.12 -29.36 12.54
N SER A 393 -29.41 -29.52 12.80
CA SER A 393 -29.93 -30.59 13.65
C SER A 393 -31.24 -31.10 13.05
N SER A 394 -31.16 -31.94 12.01
CA SER A 394 -32.23 -32.92 11.71
C SER A 394 -31.99 -33.94 10.57
N GLU A 395 -30.88 -33.95 9.81
CA GLU A 395 -30.72 -34.91 8.69
C GLU A 395 -29.67 -36.03 8.93
N TRP A 396 -29.53 -36.48 10.18
CA TRP A 396 -28.86 -37.77 10.50
C TRP A 396 -29.83 -38.77 11.14
N LYS A 397 -31.08 -38.81 10.65
CA LYS A 397 -31.95 -39.95 10.84
C LYS A 397 -32.62 -40.32 9.52
N GLU A 398 -32.48 -41.60 9.21
CA GLU A 398 -33.21 -42.37 8.20
C GLU A 398 -32.78 -42.14 6.75
N THR A 399 -31.86 -42.98 6.28
CA THR A 399 -32.23 -44.03 5.31
C THR A 399 -31.12 -45.09 5.18
N ALA A 400 -31.52 -46.34 5.51
CA ALA A 400 -30.94 -47.65 5.20
C ALA A 400 -29.56 -48.02 5.76
#